data_AF-A0AAW0PZ95-F1
#
_entry.id   AF-A0AAW0PZ95-F1
#
_cell.length_a   1.000
_cell.length_b   1.000
_cell.length_c   1.000
_cell.angle_alpha   90.00
_cell.angle_beta   90.00
_cell.angle_gamma   90.00
#
_symmetry.space_group_name_H-M   'P 1'
#
loop_
_entity.id
_entity.type
_entity.pdbx_description
1 polymer ?
#
loop_
_entity_poly.entity_id
_entity_poly.type
_entity_poly.pdbx_seq_one_letter_code
_entity_poly.pdbx_strand_id
1 'polypeptide(L)'
;MKTLEKSELQVAEEVLKKHLPKSFKVYGILYYINRGKPTTLEVVVDEWPDFKVIMFRPDLKNKHALDYKLKVTVFSMDEQILRTMLTQEHTYWHIHFMFAGLDVSDVPIIREVSAMKRVNLKINSTNNLMHLTEVCHLNSPTLVALQKYPKYDLNFPSCCIKDEQDRPVSWILMYDYGAVGILYTVPEHRRKGYAKFCCALLQPPSSRRGASADGGSNPGLLQRLGSQVEVRPGFITEEEEASLLKELEPGLKRKRYEFDHWDNAIHGYRETERATWGPAYLDQKGYIKPHIDSVKFCGSTIAGLNLLSASVMRLAKEDTPDEWLDLLLPRYSLYIMRDEARYKFTHEILKDEESVFNGQRVPRQRRISVICRNLPS
;
A
#
# COMPACT_ATOMS: atom_id res chain seq x y z
N MET A 1 -20.02 -28.37 18.56
CA MET A 1 -19.81 -27.23 17.65
C MET A 1 -20.95 -26.25 17.82
N LYS A 2 -20.65 -24.95 17.93
CA LYS A 2 -21.63 -23.86 18.01
C LYS A 2 -21.34 -22.84 16.90
N THR A 3 -22.37 -22.44 16.16
CA THR A 3 -22.29 -21.28 15.25
C THR A 3 -22.43 -20.00 16.08
N LEU A 4 -21.52 -19.04 15.87
CA LEU A 4 -21.48 -17.79 16.62
C LEU A 4 -22.49 -16.77 16.08
N GLU A 5 -23.15 -16.06 16.99
CA GLU A 5 -24.00 -14.91 16.70
C GLU A 5 -23.19 -13.60 16.66
N LYS A 6 -23.79 -12.53 16.15
CA LYS A 6 -23.10 -11.23 15.92
C LYS A 6 -22.42 -10.65 17.17
N SER A 7 -23.05 -10.78 18.35
CA SER A 7 -22.45 -10.32 19.62
C SER A 7 -21.24 -11.17 20.02
N GLU A 8 -21.27 -12.47 19.72
CA GLU A 8 -20.20 -13.42 20.03
C GLU A 8 -18.99 -13.21 19.11
N LEU A 9 -19.22 -12.82 17.85
CA LEU A 9 -18.16 -12.49 16.89
C LEU A 9 -17.22 -11.37 17.38
N GLN A 10 -17.73 -10.41 18.16
CA GLN A 10 -16.92 -9.33 18.73
C GLN A 10 -15.95 -9.86 19.80
N VAL A 11 -16.41 -10.79 20.63
CA VAL A 11 -15.57 -11.43 21.66
C VAL A 11 -14.52 -12.34 21.01
N ALA A 12 -14.90 -13.07 19.97
CA ALA A 12 -13.97 -13.92 19.23
C ALA A 12 -12.85 -13.11 18.53
N GLU A 13 -13.15 -11.90 18.05
CA GLU A 13 -12.13 -10.99 17.48
C GLU A 13 -11.03 -10.66 18.50
N GLU A 14 -11.40 -10.32 19.73
CA GLU A 14 -10.45 -9.98 20.80
C GLU A 14 -9.61 -11.17 21.26
N VAL A 15 -10.18 -12.39 21.27
CA VAL A 15 -9.41 -13.62 21.52
C VAL A 15 -8.40 -13.81 20.40
N LEU A 16 -8.84 -13.82 19.14
CA LEU A 16 -7.97 -14.05 17.99
C LEU A 16 -6.82 -13.04 17.90
N LYS A 17 -7.06 -11.78 18.24
CA LYS A 17 -6.04 -10.72 18.26
C LYS A 17 -4.84 -11.08 19.14
N LYS A 18 -5.05 -11.79 20.25
CA LYS A 18 -3.97 -12.22 21.18
C LYS A 18 -3.06 -13.31 20.59
N HIS A 19 -3.51 -13.99 19.54
CA HIS A 19 -2.79 -15.10 18.90
C HIS A 19 -2.13 -14.71 17.55
N LEU A 20 -2.03 -13.41 17.27
CA LEU A 20 -1.27 -12.94 16.11
C LEU A 20 0.22 -13.29 16.26
N PRO A 21 0.93 -13.63 15.15
CA PRO A 21 0.45 -13.63 13.76
C PRO A 21 -0.25 -14.93 13.32
N LYS A 22 -0.29 -15.99 14.15
CA LYS A 22 -0.84 -17.30 13.74
C LYS A 22 -2.34 -17.23 13.40
N SER A 23 -3.10 -16.44 14.14
CA SER A 23 -4.54 -16.23 13.91
C SER A 23 -4.85 -15.24 12.77
N PHE A 24 -3.84 -14.62 12.14
CA PHE A 24 -4.03 -13.42 11.30
C PHE A 24 -5.11 -13.59 10.23
N LYS A 25 -5.17 -14.76 9.58
CA LYS A 25 -6.13 -14.99 8.51
C LYS A 25 -7.57 -15.03 9.00
N VAL A 26 -7.87 -15.78 10.06
CA VAL A 26 -9.22 -15.81 10.65
C VAL A 26 -9.56 -14.48 11.31
N TYR A 27 -8.60 -13.85 11.99
CA TYR A 27 -8.74 -12.54 12.63
C TYR A 27 -9.14 -11.49 11.58
N GLY A 28 -8.41 -11.41 10.47
CA GLY A 28 -8.65 -10.43 9.43
C GLY A 28 -10.03 -10.58 8.77
N ILE A 29 -10.49 -11.81 8.52
CA ILE A 29 -11.86 -12.05 8.01
C ILE A 29 -12.89 -11.55 9.03
N LEU A 30 -12.74 -11.92 10.30
CA LEU A 30 -13.66 -11.56 11.37
C LEU A 30 -13.72 -10.06 11.63
N TYR A 31 -12.55 -9.41 11.64
CA TYR A 31 -12.38 -7.96 11.77
C TYR A 31 -13.27 -7.22 10.76
N TYR A 32 -13.28 -7.64 9.50
CA TYR A 32 -14.13 -7.00 8.49
C TYR A 32 -15.60 -7.38 8.62
N ILE A 33 -15.94 -8.61 9.02
CA ILE A 33 -17.34 -9.01 9.29
C ILE A 33 -17.94 -8.14 10.39
N ASN A 34 -17.21 -7.94 11.50
CA ASN A 34 -17.66 -7.09 12.62
C ASN A 34 -17.84 -5.62 12.21
N ARG A 35 -17.21 -5.20 11.11
CA ARG A 35 -17.32 -3.86 10.51
C ARG A 35 -18.29 -3.81 9.32
N GLY A 36 -19.18 -4.79 9.20
CA GLY A 36 -20.29 -4.77 8.25
C GLY A 36 -20.00 -5.35 6.88
N LYS A 37 -18.86 -6.02 6.69
CA LYS A 37 -18.58 -6.74 5.44
C LYS A 37 -19.58 -7.88 5.27
N PRO A 38 -20.31 -7.95 4.15
CA PRO A 38 -21.13 -9.11 3.84
C PRO A 38 -20.27 -10.35 3.73
N THR A 39 -20.78 -11.45 4.27
CA THR A 39 -20.10 -12.72 4.25
C THR A 39 -21.08 -13.81 3.82
N THR A 40 -20.56 -14.78 3.08
CA THR A 40 -21.22 -16.04 2.78
C THR A 40 -20.72 -17.15 3.70
N LEU A 41 -19.98 -16.79 4.75
CA LEU A 41 -19.39 -17.72 5.72
C LEU A 41 -20.15 -17.64 7.05
N GLU A 42 -20.37 -18.79 7.66
CA GLU A 42 -20.67 -18.89 9.09
C GLU A 42 -19.38 -19.14 9.89
N VAL A 43 -19.39 -18.73 11.16
CA VAL A 43 -18.27 -18.88 12.09
C VAL A 43 -18.65 -19.89 13.14
N VAL A 44 -17.90 -20.98 13.22
CA VAL A 44 -18.21 -22.12 14.09
C VAL A 44 -17.03 -22.41 15.01
N VAL A 45 -17.34 -22.66 16.28
CA VAL A 45 -16.36 -23.01 17.33
C VAL A 45 -16.66 -24.39 17.92
N ASP A 46 -15.67 -25.00 18.57
CA ASP A 46 -15.83 -26.21 19.35
C ASP A 46 -16.76 -26.00 20.55
N GLU A 47 -16.45 -24.97 21.35
CA GLU A 47 -17.09 -24.57 22.61
C GLU A 47 -17.20 -23.05 22.69
N TRP A 48 -18.05 -22.50 23.55
CA TRP A 48 -18.17 -21.05 23.77
C TRP A 48 -18.39 -20.75 25.25
N PRO A 49 -17.72 -19.72 25.83
CA PRO A 49 -16.86 -18.72 25.19
C PRO A 49 -15.39 -19.12 24.98
N ASP A 50 -14.90 -20.16 25.67
CA ASP A 50 -13.47 -20.52 25.72
C ASP A 50 -13.01 -21.47 24.60
N PHE A 51 -13.43 -21.19 23.37
CA PHE A 51 -13.12 -22.03 22.20
C PHE A 51 -11.61 -22.30 22.04
N LYS A 52 -11.27 -23.50 21.58
CA LYS A 52 -9.90 -23.87 21.17
C LYS A 52 -9.72 -23.90 19.66
N VAL A 53 -10.80 -24.06 18.91
CA VAL A 53 -10.79 -24.13 17.46
C VAL A 53 -11.90 -23.26 16.91
N ILE A 54 -11.56 -22.40 15.96
CA ILE A 54 -12.54 -21.59 15.22
C ILE A 54 -12.41 -21.89 13.72
N MET A 55 -13.55 -22.07 13.07
CA MET A 55 -13.67 -22.44 11.68
C MET A 55 -14.63 -21.49 10.95
N PHE A 56 -14.13 -20.91 9.87
CA PHE A 56 -14.90 -20.14 8.91
C PHE A 56 -15.22 -21.05 7.75
N ARG A 57 -16.51 -21.30 7.50
CA ARG A 57 -16.97 -22.23 6.48
C ARG A 57 -18.18 -21.65 5.76
N PRO A 58 -18.48 -22.08 4.51
CA PRO A 58 -19.64 -21.59 3.78
C PRO A 58 -20.93 -21.73 4.60
N ASP A 59 -21.81 -20.73 4.58
CA ASP A 59 -23.16 -20.83 5.13
C ASP A 59 -24.09 -21.38 4.05
N LEU A 60 -24.42 -22.67 4.08
CA LEU A 60 -25.30 -23.28 3.08
C LEU A 60 -26.73 -22.72 3.08
N LYS A 61 -27.15 -21.99 4.11
CA LYS A 61 -28.45 -21.29 4.12
C LYS A 61 -28.39 -20.02 3.26
N ASN A 62 -27.20 -19.50 3.01
CA ASN A 62 -26.98 -18.38 2.12
C ASN A 62 -26.94 -18.87 0.66
N LYS A 63 -27.92 -18.45 -0.13
CA LYS A 63 -28.03 -18.80 -1.56
C LYS A 63 -26.79 -18.46 -2.40
N HIS A 64 -25.96 -17.52 -1.95
CA HIS A 64 -24.74 -17.10 -2.62
C HIS A 64 -23.47 -17.84 -2.14
N ALA A 65 -23.59 -18.74 -1.16
CA ALA A 65 -22.42 -19.45 -0.62
C ALA A 65 -21.77 -20.40 -1.63
N LEU A 66 -22.54 -20.90 -2.60
CA LEU A 66 -22.07 -21.79 -3.65
C LEU A 66 -21.64 -21.07 -4.93
N ASP A 67 -21.85 -19.75 -5.03
CA ASP A 67 -21.49 -18.94 -6.20
C ASP A 67 -19.96 -18.81 -6.38
N TYR A 68 -19.20 -19.11 -5.34
CA TYR A 68 -17.75 -18.98 -5.29
C TYR A 68 -17.10 -20.30 -4.90
N LYS A 69 -15.79 -20.42 -5.19
CA LYS A 69 -15.00 -21.56 -4.75
C LYS A 69 -15.09 -21.69 -3.22
N LEU A 70 -15.62 -22.82 -2.74
CA LEU A 70 -15.81 -23.08 -1.31
C LEU A 70 -14.46 -23.07 -0.59
N LYS A 71 -14.34 -22.18 0.38
CA LYS A 71 -13.15 -22.01 1.20
C LYS A 71 -13.51 -22.25 2.65
N VAL A 72 -12.66 -23.03 3.32
CA VAL A 72 -12.69 -23.22 4.76
C VAL A 72 -11.40 -22.64 5.32
N THR A 73 -11.49 -21.82 6.36
CA THR A 73 -10.32 -21.29 7.07
C THR A 73 -10.43 -21.68 8.53
N VAL A 74 -9.36 -22.16 9.12
CA VAL A 74 -9.34 -22.67 10.49
C VAL A 74 -8.19 -22.01 11.25
N PHE A 75 -8.43 -21.74 12.53
CA PHE A 75 -7.38 -21.50 13.51
C PHE A 75 -7.59 -22.45 14.67
N SER A 76 -6.50 -23.13 15.06
CA SER A 76 -6.51 -24.16 16.10
C SER A 76 -5.47 -23.85 17.17
N MET A 77 -5.87 -24.02 18.42
CA MET A 77 -4.99 -24.05 19.59
C MET A 77 -4.84 -25.47 20.16
N ASP A 78 -5.64 -26.43 19.67
CA ASP A 78 -5.67 -27.82 20.14
C ASP A 78 -5.94 -28.78 18.98
N GLU A 79 -4.94 -29.60 18.67
CA GLU A 79 -4.98 -30.56 17.58
C GLU A 79 -6.05 -31.64 17.74
N GLN A 80 -6.33 -32.05 18.97
CA GLN A 80 -7.27 -33.13 19.27
C GLN A 80 -8.71 -32.66 19.06
N ILE A 81 -9.00 -31.42 19.47
CA ILE A 81 -10.28 -30.76 19.24
C ILE A 81 -10.47 -30.49 17.76
N LEU A 82 -9.42 -30.03 17.05
CA LEU A 82 -9.47 -29.84 15.60
C LEU A 82 -9.82 -31.14 14.87
N ARG A 83 -9.13 -32.24 15.19
CA ARG A 83 -9.43 -33.57 14.63
C ARG A 83 -10.88 -33.96 14.86
N THR A 84 -11.37 -33.72 16.08
CA THR A 84 -12.76 -34.04 16.47
C THR A 84 -13.75 -33.25 15.63
N MET A 85 -13.59 -31.92 15.55
CA MET A 85 -14.46 -31.06 14.74
C MET A 85 -14.49 -31.47 13.27
N LEU A 86 -13.33 -31.77 12.67
CA LEU A 86 -13.23 -32.17 11.26
C LEU A 86 -13.83 -33.56 10.98
N THR A 87 -13.91 -34.42 11.99
CA THR A 87 -14.45 -35.78 11.85
C THR A 87 -15.98 -35.81 11.96
N GLN A 88 -16.60 -34.81 12.58
CA GLN A 88 -18.06 -34.73 12.72
C GLN A 88 -18.76 -34.66 11.35
N GLU A 89 -19.96 -35.26 11.26
CA GLU A 89 -20.71 -35.44 10.00
C GLU A 89 -21.05 -34.14 9.27
N HIS A 90 -21.13 -33.02 9.99
CA HIS A 90 -21.45 -31.71 9.42
C HIS A 90 -20.28 -31.01 8.74
N THR A 91 -19.21 -31.74 8.39
CA THR A 91 -18.04 -31.20 7.69
C THR A 91 -18.18 -31.43 6.18
N TYR A 92 -17.82 -30.43 5.37
CA TYR A 92 -18.02 -30.34 3.91
C TYR A 92 -17.34 -31.40 3.03
N TRP A 93 -16.91 -32.52 3.59
CA TRP A 93 -16.14 -33.57 2.90
C TRP A 93 -16.85 -34.20 1.69
N HIS A 94 -18.17 -34.06 1.59
CA HIS A 94 -18.95 -34.53 0.44
C HIS A 94 -18.92 -33.56 -0.76
N ILE A 95 -18.36 -32.34 -0.59
CA ILE A 95 -18.25 -31.32 -1.64
C ILE A 95 -16.77 -31.01 -1.87
N HIS A 96 -16.40 -30.62 -3.09
CA HIS A 96 -15.08 -30.08 -3.35
C HIS A 96 -14.91 -28.70 -2.69
N PHE A 97 -13.99 -28.58 -1.74
CA PHE A 97 -13.64 -27.30 -1.11
C PHE A 97 -12.12 -27.18 -0.90
N MET A 98 -11.67 -26.00 -0.48
CA MET A 98 -10.27 -25.69 -0.22
C MET A 98 -10.08 -25.20 1.21
N PHE A 99 -9.09 -25.73 1.93
CA PHE A 99 -8.56 -25.06 3.11
C PHE A 99 -7.70 -23.87 2.68
N ALA A 100 -8.10 -22.65 3.06
CA ALA A 100 -7.43 -21.42 2.68
C ALA A 100 -6.58 -20.89 3.83
N GLY A 101 -5.24 -20.96 3.69
CA GLY A 101 -4.30 -20.42 4.70
C GLY A 101 -4.36 -21.14 6.04
N LEU A 102 -4.41 -22.46 5.96
CA LEU A 102 -4.17 -23.38 7.07
C LEU A 102 -2.71 -23.25 7.54
N ASP A 103 -2.48 -23.37 8.86
CA ASP A 103 -1.11 -23.51 9.38
C ASP A 103 -0.50 -24.83 8.87
N VAL A 104 0.79 -24.81 8.57
CA VAL A 104 1.51 -26.01 8.11
C VAL A 104 1.51 -27.08 9.20
N SER A 105 1.46 -26.70 10.49
CA SER A 105 1.35 -27.63 11.62
C SER A 105 0.08 -28.47 11.58
N ASP A 106 -1.01 -27.96 11.00
CA ASP A 106 -2.30 -28.66 10.98
C ASP A 106 -2.43 -29.64 9.79
N VAL A 107 -1.52 -29.56 8.81
CA VAL A 107 -1.55 -30.40 7.59
C VAL A 107 -1.55 -31.91 7.87
N PRO A 108 -0.78 -32.46 8.83
CA PRO A 108 -0.84 -33.87 9.19
C PRO A 108 -2.25 -34.31 9.63
N ILE A 109 -2.94 -33.49 10.42
CA ILE A 109 -4.31 -33.77 10.89
C ILE A 109 -5.29 -33.74 9.72
N ILE A 110 -5.19 -32.75 8.83
CA ILE A 110 -6.04 -32.71 7.62
C ILE A 110 -5.83 -33.96 6.76
N ARG A 111 -4.58 -34.43 6.62
CA ARG A 111 -4.25 -35.64 5.86
C ARG A 111 -4.85 -36.89 6.51
N GLU A 112 -4.73 -37.02 7.83
CA GLU A 112 -5.32 -38.09 8.62
C GLU A 112 -6.84 -38.14 8.42
N VAL A 113 -7.54 -37.01 8.65
CA VAL A 113 -9.00 -36.94 8.51
C VAL A 113 -9.44 -37.17 7.06
N SER A 114 -8.71 -36.66 6.08
CA SER A 114 -8.98 -36.90 4.65
C SER A 114 -8.92 -38.39 4.31
N ALA A 115 -7.93 -39.12 4.85
CA ALA A 115 -7.81 -40.57 4.66
C ALA A 115 -8.97 -41.32 5.32
N MET A 116 -9.34 -40.94 6.56
CA MET A 116 -10.50 -41.50 7.26
C MET A 116 -11.81 -41.29 6.49
N LYS A 117 -11.99 -40.10 5.90
CA LYS A 117 -13.15 -39.75 5.08
C LYS A 117 -13.08 -40.30 3.65
N ARG A 118 -11.99 -40.97 3.28
CA ARG A 118 -11.74 -41.54 1.94
C ARG A 118 -11.85 -40.50 0.81
N VAL A 119 -11.37 -39.29 1.08
CA VAL A 119 -11.33 -38.20 0.10
C VAL A 119 -9.89 -37.86 -0.26
N ASN A 120 -9.70 -37.43 -1.51
CA ASN A 120 -8.38 -37.07 -2.01
C ASN A 120 -7.96 -35.68 -1.51
N LEU A 121 -6.76 -35.59 -0.94
CA LEU A 121 -6.14 -34.32 -0.54
C LEU A 121 -5.05 -33.92 -1.54
N LYS A 122 -5.12 -32.67 -2.01
CA LYS A 122 -4.05 -32.05 -2.81
C LYS A 122 -3.56 -30.77 -2.15
N ILE A 123 -2.25 -30.71 -1.91
CA ILE A 123 -1.59 -29.48 -1.44
C ILE A 123 -1.21 -28.66 -2.68
N ASN A 124 -1.78 -27.47 -2.82
CA ASN A 124 -1.57 -26.63 -4.00
C ASN A 124 -0.36 -25.70 -3.87
N SER A 125 -0.20 -25.05 -2.72
CA SER A 125 0.93 -24.15 -2.46
C SER A 125 1.19 -23.99 -0.97
N THR A 126 2.45 -23.76 -0.62
CA THR A 126 2.89 -23.30 0.70
C THR A 126 3.32 -21.85 0.55
N ASN A 127 2.76 -20.96 1.37
CA ASN A 127 3.02 -19.52 1.28
C ASN A 127 3.61 -19.02 2.59
N ASN A 128 4.55 -18.08 2.51
CA ASN A 128 5.07 -17.38 3.68
C ASN A 128 4.29 -16.08 3.87
N LEU A 129 3.64 -15.92 5.02
CA LEU A 129 3.02 -14.65 5.39
C LEU A 129 4.06 -13.75 6.06
N MET A 130 4.42 -12.66 5.38
CA MET A 130 5.31 -11.66 5.96
C MET A 130 4.51 -10.75 6.89
N HIS A 131 4.88 -10.74 8.17
CA HIS A 131 4.27 -9.86 9.17
C HIS A 131 5.14 -8.61 9.34
N LEU A 132 4.57 -7.45 9.05
CA LEU A 132 5.17 -6.17 9.40
C LEU A 132 4.73 -5.84 10.83
N THR A 133 5.64 -5.66 11.77
CA THR A 133 5.30 -5.45 13.19
C THR A 133 4.83 -4.02 13.51
N GLU A 134 5.08 -3.07 12.61
CA GLU A 134 4.65 -1.67 12.73
C GLU A 134 3.57 -1.36 11.67
N VAL A 135 2.33 -1.78 11.93
CA VAL A 135 1.16 -1.56 11.03
C VAL A 135 0.24 -0.45 11.54
N CYS A 136 0.59 0.20 12.65
CA CYS A 136 -0.28 1.08 13.44
C CYS A 136 -0.83 2.30 12.67
N HIS A 137 -0.35 2.55 11.45
CA HIS A 137 -0.65 3.76 10.69
C HIS A 137 -0.90 3.50 9.19
N LEU A 138 -1.36 2.30 8.78
CA LEU A 138 -1.80 2.08 7.39
C LEU A 138 -2.91 3.11 7.08
N ASN A 139 -2.52 4.24 6.48
CA ASN A 139 -3.45 5.22 5.98
C ASN A 139 -4.32 4.52 4.95
N SER A 140 -5.61 4.82 4.93
CA SER A 140 -6.47 4.45 3.80
C SER A 140 -5.81 5.02 2.54
N PRO A 141 -5.26 4.20 1.62
CA PRO A 141 -4.83 4.72 0.35
C PRO A 141 -6.09 5.21 -0.35
N THR A 142 -6.08 6.46 -0.77
CA THR A 142 -7.10 6.93 -1.71
C THR A 142 -6.96 6.09 -2.98
N LEU A 143 -7.94 5.22 -3.17
CA LEU A 143 -7.93 4.13 -4.13
C LEU A 143 -7.94 4.63 -5.57
N VAL A 144 -7.01 4.12 -6.38
CA VAL A 144 -7.38 3.70 -7.73
C VAL A 144 -8.21 2.43 -7.53
N ALA A 145 -9.51 2.59 -7.75
CA ALA A 145 -10.54 1.58 -7.50
C ALA A 145 -10.25 0.27 -8.20
N LEU A 146 -10.27 -0.84 -7.46
CA LEU A 146 -10.75 -2.13 -7.99
C LEU A 146 -11.60 -2.95 -6.99
N GLN A 147 -11.80 -2.51 -5.75
CA GLN A 147 -12.82 -3.12 -4.88
C GLN A 147 -13.40 -2.13 -3.86
N LYS A 148 -14.07 -1.08 -4.36
CA LYS A 148 -15.01 -0.31 -3.54
C LYS A 148 -16.23 -1.20 -3.34
N TYR A 149 -16.62 -1.45 -2.10
CA TYR A 149 -17.96 -1.96 -1.78
C TYR A 149 -18.82 -0.77 -1.37
N PRO A 150 -19.36 0.03 -2.32
CA PRO A 150 -20.01 1.31 -2.01
C PRO A 150 -21.21 1.17 -1.07
N LYS A 151 -21.77 -0.03 -0.93
CA LYS A 151 -22.87 -0.33 -0.02
C LYS A 151 -22.46 -0.48 1.45
N TYR A 152 -21.18 -0.64 1.78
CA TYR A 152 -20.74 -1.04 3.13
C TYR A 152 -19.60 -0.19 3.73
N ASP A 153 -19.27 0.95 3.12
CA ASP A 153 -18.20 1.87 3.56
C ASP A 153 -16.86 1.17 3.92
N LEU A 154 -16.50 0.16 3.12
CA LEU A 154 -15.25 -0.58 3.28
C LEU A 154 -14.31 -0.27 2.12
N ASN A 155 -13.18 0.37 2.44
CA ASN A 155 -12.07 0.61 1.51
C ASN A 155 -10.97 -0.42 1.76
N PHE A 156 -10.65 -1.22 0.74
CA PHE A 156 -9.50 -2.12 0.77
C PHE A 156 -8.29 -1.41 0.15
N PRO A 157 -7.27 -1.02 0.93
CA PRO A 157 -6.01 -0.49 0.42
C PRO A 157 -5.52 -1.18 -0.87
N SER A 158 -5.46 -0.44 -1.97
CA SER A 158 -4.86 -0.89 -3.23
C SER A 158 -4.17 0.26 -3.94
N CYS A 159 -3.12 -0.07 -4.68
CA CYS A 159 -2.42 0.87 -5.54
C CYS A 159 -2.35 0.27 -6.94
N CYS A 160 -2.63 1.09 -7.95
CA CYS A 160 -2.48 0.73 -9.35
C CYS A 160 -1.82 1.89 -10.08
N ILE A 161 -0.68 1.59 -10.69
CA ILE A 161 0.02 2.45 -11.62
C ILE A 161 -0.47 2.07 -13.02
N LYS A 162 -0.90 3.06 -13.80
CA LYS A 162 -1.40 2.88 -15.16
C LYS A 162 -0.48 3.52 -16.19
N ASP A 163 -0.61 3.17 -17.47
CA ASP A 163 0.10 3.81 -18.57
C ASP A 163 -0.69 5.00 -19.15
N GLU A 164 -0.23 5.53 -20.29
CA GLU A 164 -0.86 6.67 -20.97
C GLU A 164 -2.24 6.33 -21.58
N GLN A 165 -2.54 5.05 -21.77
CA GLN A 165 -3.80 4.55 -22.33
C GLN A 165 -4.74 4.06 -21.21
N ASP A 166 -4.50 4.46 -19.96
CA ASP A 166 -5.22 4.04 -18.75
C ASP A 166 -5.15 2.52 -18.48
N ARG A 167 -4.14 1.83 -19.05
CA ARG A 167 -3.95 0.38 -18.86
C ARG A 167 -3.07 0.12 -17.62
N PRO A 168 -3.38 -0.87 -16.80
CA PRO A 168 -2.62 -1.15 -15.59
C PRO A 168 -1.20 -1.67 -15.89
N VAL A 169 -0.19 -1.01 -15.32
CA VAL A 169 1.25 -1.31 -15.45
C VAL A 169 1.77 -2.14 -14.28
N SER A 170 1.43 -1.72 -13.07
CA SER A 170 1.81 -2.38 -11.82
C SER A 170 0.73 -2.14 -10.79
N TRP A 171 0.38 -3.14 -10.01
CA TRP A 171 -0.64 -3.00 -8.99
C TRP A 171 -0.38 -3.92 -7.82
N ILE A 172 -1.01 -3.56 -6.71
CA ILE A 172 -1.00 -4.36 -5.49
C ILE A 172 -2.39 -4.24 -4.85
N LEU A 173 -2.96 -5.39 -4.54
CA LEU A 173 -4.28 -5.49 -3.90
C LEU A 173 -4.17 -6.13 -2.52
N MET A 174 -5.12 -5.78 -1.68
CA MET A 174 -5.33 -6.40 -0.38
C MET A 174 -6.33 -7.56 -0.50
N TYR A 175 -6.05 -8.66 0.19
CA TYR A 175 -6.97 -9.76 0.34
C TYR A 175 -8.15 -9.39 1.23
N ASP A 176 -9.19 -10.21 1.18
CA ASP A 176 -10.41 -10.12 1.98
C ASP A 176 -10.20 -10.22 3.50
N TYR A 177 -9.00 -10.64 3.93
CA TYR A 177 -8.55 -10.74 5.32
C TYR A 177 -7.43 -9.73 5.67
N GLY A 178 -7.20 -8.71 4.84
CA GLY A 178 -6.33 -7.58 5.18
C GLY A 178 -4.83 -7.75 4.87
N ALA A 179 -4.37 -8.92 4.42
CA ALA A 179 -3.00 -9.04 3.89
C ALA A 179 -2.87 -8.35 2.54
N VAL A 180 -1.73 -7.74 2.28
CA VAL A 180 -1.34 -7.24 0.96
C VAL A 180 -0.58 -8.34 0.23
N GLY A 181 -0.89 -8.63 -1.04
CA GLY A 181 -0.11 -9.66 -1.75
C GLY A 181 -0.42 -9.93 -3.22
N ILE A 182 -1.48 -9.38 -3.80
CA ILE A 182 -1.73 -9.50 -5.25
C ILE A 182 -0.89 -8.46 -6.01
N LEU A 183 0.41 -8.47 -5.75
CA LEU A 183 1.40 -7.61 -6.39
C LEU A 183 1.74 -8.18 -7.77
N TYR A 184 1.56 -7.38 -8.81
CA TYR A 184 1.92 -7.75 -10.16
C TYR A 184 2.49 -6.56 -10.92
N THR A 185 3.43 -6.83 -11.82
CA THR A 185 3.94 -5.86 -12.79
C THR A 185 4.02 -6.54 -14.14
N VAL A 186 3.41 -5.91 -15.14
CA VAL A 186 3.38 -6.39 -16.53
C VAL A 186 4.82 -6.62 -17.00
N PRO A 187 5.12 -7.74 -17.69
CA PRO A 187 6.49 -8.14 -18.01
C PRO A 187 7.38 -7.05 -18.63
N GLU A 188 6.85 -6.27 -19.57
CA GLU A 188 7.55 -5.18 -20.27
C GLU A 188 7.88 -3.96 -19.38
N HIS A 189 7.24 -3.88 -18.20
CA HIS A 189 7.43 -2.81 -17.23
C HIS A 189 8.22 -3.25 -15.98
N ARG A 190 8.76 -4.47 -15.96
CA ARG A 190 9.56 -4.98 -14.83
C ARG A 190 10.95 -4.34 -14.79
N ARG A 191 11.55 -4.36 -13.59
CA ARG A 191 12.89 -3.77 -13.29
C ARG A 191 12.95 -2.25 -13.50
N LYS A 192 11.82 -1.58 -13.25
CA LYS A 192 11.68 -0.11 -13.29
C LYS A 192 11.26 0.47 -11.93
N GLY A 193 11.32 -0.32 -10.85
CA GLY A 193 10.90 0.11 -9.52
C GLY A 193 9.39 0.20 -9.26
N TYR A 194 8.52 -0.03 -10.25
CA TYR A 194 7.06 0.15 -10.12
C TYR A 194 6.42 -0.69 -9.00
N ALA A 195 6.85 -1.94 -8.84
CA ALA A 195 6.39 -2.79 -7.74
C ALA A 195 6.75 -2.21 -6.36
N LYS A 196 7.98 -1.69 -6.22
CA LYS A 196 8.42 -1.02 -4.99
C LYS A 196 7.61 0.23 -4.73
N PHE A 197 7.30 0.99 -5.78
CA PHE A 197 6.49 2.19 -5.72
C PHE A 197 5.08 1.89 -5.19
N CYS A 198 4.42 0.88 -5.75
CA CYS A 198 3.13 0.37 -5.27
C CYS A 198 3.18 0.00 -3.77
N CYS A 199 4.21 -0.74 -3.33
CA CYS A 199 4.39 -1.09 -1.93
C CYS A 199 4.62 0.14 -1.03
N ALA A 200 5.43 1.09 -1.48
CA ALA A 200 5.77 2.29 -0.72
C ALA A 200 4.56 3.18 -0.46
N LEU A 201 3.67 3.31 -1.45
CA LEU A 201 2.45 4.10 -1.32
C LEU A 201 1.43 3.49 -0.35
N LEU A 202 1.43 2.16 -0.21
CA LEU A 202 0.59 1.45 0.74
C LEU A 202 1.15 1.44 2.16
N GLN A 203 2.44 1.69 2.34
CA GLN A 203 3.05 1.67 3.67
C GLN A 203 2.67 2.92 4.47
N PRO A 204 2.51 2.80 5.80
CA PRO A 204 2.47 3.97 6.67
C PRO A 204 3.71 4.84 6.46
N PRO A 205 3.62 6.14 6.78
CA PRO A 205 4.82 6.96 6.97
C PRO A 205 5.75 6.24 7.93
N SER A 206 7.01 6.03 7.54
CA SER A 206 7.95 5.33 8.40
C SER A 206 8.20 6.14 9.68
N SER A 207 8.05 5.50 10.85
CA SER A 207 8.41 6.06 12.16
C SER A 207 9.92 6.38 12.26
N ARG A 208 10.72 5.74 11.38
CA ARG A 208 12.12 6.07 11.17
C ARG A 208 12.20 7.40 10.45
N ARG A 209 12.45 8.46 11.25
CA ARG A 209 12.93 9.78 10.81
C ARG A 209 13.75 9.60 9.53
N GLY A 210 13.17 9.98 8.38
CA GLY A 210 13.95 10.07 7.16
C GLY A 210 15.08 11.05 7.46
N ALA A 211 16.33 10.60 7.42
CA ALA A 211 17.52 11.38 7.72
C ALA A 211 17.78 12.51 6.70
N SER A 212 16.73 13.07 6.11
CA SER A 212 16.74 13.96 4.96
C SER A 212 15.79 15.15 5.13
N ALA A 213 15.04 15.24 6.24
CA ALA A 213 14.28 16.41 6.65
C ALA A 213 14.95 16.99 7.91
N ASP A 214 15.71 18.07 7.77
CA ASP A 214 16.56 18.57 8.88
C ASP A 214 16.81 20.10 8.83
N GLY A 215 16.50 20.77 7.71
CA GLY A 215 16.57 22.22 7.59
C GLY A 215 15.23 22.89 7.88
N GLY A 216 14.77 22.90 9.13
CA GLY A 216 13.53 23.57 9.51
C GLY A 216 13.75 24.98 10.08
N SER A 217 12.92 25.93 9.69
CA SER A 217 12.80 27.25 10.36
C SER A 217 12.44 27.12 11.85
N ASN A 218 11.69 26.08 12.21
CA ASN A 218 11.19 25.82 13.56
C ASN A 218 11.26 24.32 13.90
N PRO A 219 11.90 23.92 15.02
CA PRO A 219 11.93 22.52 15.47
C PRO A 219 10.55 21.85 15.62
N GLY A 220 9.52 22.62 16.00
CA GLY A 220 8.14 22.12 16.14
C GLY A 220 7.48 21.75 14.81
N LEU A 221 7.92 22.34 13.70
CA LEU A 221 7.39 22.05 12.37
C LEU A 221 7.78 20.64 11.90
N LEU A 222 9.04 20.24 12.19
CA LEU A 222 9.53 18.90 11.91
C LEU A 222 8.73 17.84 12.67
N GLN A 223 8.38 18.11 13.93
CA GLN A 223 7.56 17.20 14.74
C GLN A 223 6.14 17.05 14.16
N ARG A 224 5.54 18.14 13.69
CA ARG A 224 4.19 18.16 13.12
C ARG A 224 4.09 17.48 11.76
N LEU A 225 5.07 17.74 10.88
CA LEU A 225 5.08 17.22 9.51
C LEU A 225 5.81 15.88 9.37
N GLY A 226 6.51 15.41 10.40
CA GLY A 226 7.34 14.21 10.33
C GLY A 226 6.61 12.93 9.94
N SER A 227 5.29 12.84 10.18
CA SER A 227 4.45 11.72 9.71
C SER A 227 3.79 11.98 8.36
N GLN A 228 3.94 13.17 7.78
CA GLN A 228 3.26 13.60 6.54
C GLN A 228 4.23 13.72 5.37
N VAL A 229 5.53 13.80 5.66
CA VAL A 229 6.60 13.98 4.69
C VAL A 229 7.66 12.91 4.91
N GLU A 230 8.02 12.21 3.85
CA GLU A 230 9.01 11.16 3.88
C GLU A 230 9.95 11.28 2.67
N VAL A 231 11.25 11.06 2.89
CA VAL A 231 12.22 10.84 1.82
C VAL A 231 12.89 9.49 2.07
N ARG A 232 12.89 8.63 1.05
CA ARG A 232 13.54 7.32 1.04
C ARG A 232 14.74 7.36 0.09
N PRO A 233 15.97 7.59 0.57
CA PRO A 233 17.16 7.51 -0.25
C PRO A 233 17.38 6.10 -0.80
N GLY A 234 18.01 5.98 -1.98
CA GLY A 234 18.33 4.67 -2.57
C GLY A 234 17.09 3.82 -2.88
N PHE A 235 15.95 4.46 -3.11
CA PHE A 235 14.68 3.77 -3.37
C PHE A 235 14.71 2.96 -4.67
N ILE A 236 15.37 3.50 -5.70
CA ILE A 236 15.68 2.77 -6.93
C ILE A 236 17.18 2.48 -7.05
N THR A 237 17.54 1.46 -7.82
CA THR A 237 18.94 1.20 -8.17
C THR A 237 19.36 1.98 -9.41
N GLU A 238 20.65 1.99 -9.70
CA GLU A 238 21.19 2.60 -10.93
C GLU A 238 20.61 1.92 -12.19
N GLU A 239 20.44 0.60 -12.18
CA GLU A 239 19.85 -0.14 -13.30
C GLU A 239 18.38 0.20 -13.52
N GLU A 240 17.61 0.41 -12.44
CA GLU A 240 16.22 0.85 -12.51
C GLU A 240 16.11 2.27 -13.03
N GLU A 241 16.99 3.18 -12.60
CA GLU A 241 17.07 4.54 -13.16
C GLU A 241 17.41 4.50 -14.66
N ALA A 242 18.40 3.70 -15.06
CA ALA A 242 18.76 3.54 -16.47
C ALA A 242 17.59 3.00 -17.31
N SER A 243 16.81 2.06 -16.76
CA SER A 243 15.60 1.54 -17.40
C SER A 243 14.52 2.61 -17.59
N LEU A 244 14.29 3.44 -16.57
CA LEU A 244 13.39 4.59 -16.65
C LEU A 244 13.87 5.60 -17.69
N LEU A 245 15.15 5.98 -17.66
CA LEU A 245 15.72 6.93 -18.61
C LEU A 245 15.61 6.47 -20.07
N LYS A 246 15.73 5.16 -20.34
CA LYS A 246 15.53 4.61 -21.69
C LYS A 246 14.11 4.85 -22.21
N GLU A 247 13.12 4.87 -21.34
CA GLU A 247 11.72 5.15 -21.68
C GLU A 247 11.45 6.66 -21.77
N LEU A 248 12.00 7.44 -20.85
CA LEU A 248 11.68 8.87 -20.69
C LEU A 248 12.47 9.75 -21.66
N GLU A 249 13.76 9.47 -21.88
CA GLU A 249 14.63 10.35 -22.67
C GLU A 249 14.19 10.56 -24.12
N PRO A 250 13.75 9.54 -24.89
CA PRO A 250 13.39 9.75 -26.30
C PRO A 250 12.26 10.75 -26.48
N GLY A 251 11.25 10.72 -25.60
CA GLY A 251 10.15 11.69 -25.61
C GLY A 251 10.60 13.08 -25.20
N LEU A 252 11.37 13.17 -24.11
CA LEU A 252 11.83 14.45 -23.57
C LEU A 252 12.83 15.16 -24.50
N LYS A 253 13.75 14.43 -25.16
CA LYS A 253 14.72 15.00 -26.10
C LYS A 253 14.08 15.68 -27.32
N ARG A 254 12.85 15.31 -27.66
CA ARG A 254 12.10 15.92 -28.77
C ARG A 254 11.43 17.24 -28.38
N LYS A 255 11.34 17.57 -27.09
CA LYS A 255 10.74 18.80 -26.59
C LYS A 255 11.79 19.88 -26.35
N ARG A 256 11.42 21.14 -26.58
CA ARG A 256 12.24 22.32 -26.24
C ARG A 256 12.04 22.66 -24.77
N TYR A 257 13.00 23.38 -24.20
CA TYR A 257 12.82 23.93 -22.85
C TYR A 257 11.87 25.12 -22.89
N GLU A 258 11.00 25.15 -21.90
CA GLU A 258 9.99 26.18 -21.68
C GLU A 258 10.37 27.01 -20.45
N PHE A 259 10.09 28.32 -20.54
CA PHE A 259 10.41 29.31 -19.51
C PHE A 259 9.16 30.05 -19.00
N ASP A 260 8.01 29.82 -19.63
CA ASP A 260 6.70 30.33 -19.25
C ASP A 260 5.75 29.13 -19.06
N HIS A 261 5.03 29.05 -17.93
CA HIS A 261 4.03 28.01 -17.64
C HIS A 261 2.72 28.69 -17.22
N TRP A 262 1.57 28.06 -17.45
CA TRP A 262 0.26 28.69 -17.25
C TRP A 262 -0.02 29.13 -15.80
N ASP A 263 0.60 28.48 -14.81
CA ASP A 263 0.58 28.87 -13.39
C ASP A 263 1.86 29.60 -12.93
N ASN A 264 2.81 29.84 -13.83
CA ASN A 264 4.13 30.44 -13.60
C ASN A 264 5.02 29.74 -12.56
N ALA A 265 4.74 28.50 -12.14
CA ALA A 265 5.47 27.79 -11.09
C ALA A 265 6.79 27.19 -11.57
N ILE A 266 6.87 26.60 -12.77
CA ILE A 266 8.07 25.86 -13.23
C ILE A 266 8.84 26.68 -14.27
N HIS A 267 10.18 26.72 -14.16
CA HIS A 267 11.07 27.51 -15.01
C HIS A 267 12.22 26.66 -15.55
N GLY A 268 12.58 26.82 -16.83
CA GLY A 268 13.73 26.13 -17.44
C GLY A 268 13.54 24.62 -17.50
N TYR A 269 12.35 24.19 -17.93
CA TYR A 269 11.89 22.81 -17.82
C TYR A 269 11.43 22.26 -19.16
N ARG A 270 11.25 20.95 -19.21
CA ARG A 270 10.43 20.30 -20.23
C ARG A 270 9.59 19.27 -19.52
N GLU A 271 8.34 19.15 -19.90
CA GLU A 271 7.47 18.15 -19.28
C GLU A 271 6.76 17.35 -20.34
N THR A 272 6.32 16.16 -19.94
CA THR A 272 5.33 15.45 -20.73
C THR A 272 4.24 14.99 -19.79
N GLU A 273 3.04 15.47 -20.03
CA GLU A 273 1.85 14.90 -19.44
C GLU A 273 1.51 13.64 -20.24
N ARG A 274 1.43 12.52 -19.52
CA ARG A 274 0.81 11.28 -19.99
C ARG A 274 -0.39 11.06 -19.10
N ALA A 275 -1.52 10.59 -19.64
CA ALA A 275 -2.82 10.56 -18.93
C ALA A 275 -2.81 9.85 -17.56
N THR A 276 -1.77 9.07 -17.23
CA THR A 276 -1.20 9.03 -15.87
C THR A 276 0.27 8.58 -15.92
N TRP A 277 1.21 9.50 -16.10
CA TRP A 277 2.66 9.46 -15.73
C TRP A 277 3.23 10.86 -15.99
N GLY A 278 3.77 11.56 -14.99
CA GLY A 278 4.41 12.86 -15.22
C GLY A 278 5.89 12.88 -14.81
N PRO A 279 6.85 12.78 -15.74
CA PRO A 279 8.22 13.21 -15.49
C PRO A 279 8.34 14.74 -15.65
N ALA A 280 8.65 15.46 -14.58
CA ALA A 280 9.12 16.85 -14.67
C ALA A 280 10.64 16.85 -14.85
N TYR A 281 11.12 17.48 -15.92
CA TYR A 281 12.55 17.61 -16.20
C TYR A 281 12.98 19.05 -15.90
N LEU A 282 14.06 19.22 -15.14
CA LEU A 282 14.71 20.51 -14.94
C LEU A 282 16.11 20.51 -15.55
N ASP A 283 16.42 21.57 -16.29
CA ASP A 283 17.80 21.84 -16.68
C ASP A 283 18.67 22.20 -15.46
N GLN A 284 19.98 22.32 -15.65
CA GLN A 284 20.90 22.77 -14.59
C GLN A 284 20.44 24.09 -13.94
N LYS A 285 19.91 25.03 -14.73
CA LYS A 285 19.39 26.32 -14.24
C LYS A 285 17.88 26.31 -13.93
N GLY A 286 17.18 25.21 -14.21
CA GLY A 286 15.73 25.12 -14.02
C GLY A 286 15.35 25.03 -12.55
N TYR A 287 14.20 25.55 -12.15
CA TYR A 287 13.72 25.53 -10.77
C TYR A 287 12.19 25.49 -10.74
N ILE A 288 11.63 25.18 -9.57
CA ILE A 288 10.19 25.21 -9.34
C ILE A 288 9.96 26.22 -8.22
N LYS A 289 9.09 27.21 -8.44
CA LYS A 289 8.69 28.21 -7.46
C LYS A 289 7.74 27.62 -6.40
N PRO A 290 7.56 28.30 -5.26
CA PRO A 290 6.55 27.92 -4.27
C PRO A 290 5.17 27.80 -4.89
N HIS A 291 4.56 26.62 -4.80
CA HIS A 291 3.20 26.38 -5.27
C HIS A 291 2.53 25.23 -4.51
N ILE A 292 1.20 25.15 -4.58
CA ILE A 292 0.40 24.03 -4.09
C ILE A 292 -0.27 23.36 -5.30
N ASP A 293 -0.11 22.04 -5.42
CA ASP A 293 -0.74 21.28 -6.51
C ASP A 293 -2.27 21.43 -6.46
N SER A 294 -2.88 21.63 -7.63
CA SER A 294 -4.32 21.85 -7.76
C SER A 294 -5.13 20.73 -7.10
N VAL A 295 -5.97 21.11 -6.14
CA VAL A 295 -6.90 20.18 -5.45
C VAL A 295 -7.96 19.59 -6.39
N LYS A 296 -8.17 20.19 -7.57
CA LYS A 296 -9.11 19.69 -8.59
C LYS A 296 -8.59 18.43 -9.29
N PHE A 297 -7.28 18.22 -9.32
CA PHE A 297 -6.64 17.15 -10.10
C PHE A 297 -5.68 16.28 -9.28
N CYS A 298 -5.36 16.68 -8.05
CA CYS A 298 -4.49 15.95 -7.14
C CYS A 298 -5.17 15.78 -5.77
N GLY A 299 -5.29 14.53 -5.32
CA GLY A 299 -5.81 14.17 -4.01
C GLY A 299 -4.80 14.41 -2.89
N SER A 300 -4.95 13.72 -1.76
CA SER A 300 -4.19 13.96 -0.53
C SER A 300 -2.73 13.50 -0.53
N THR A 301 -2.19 12.94 -1.63
CA THR A 301 -0.85 12.34 -1.66
C THR A 301 -0.13 12.64 -2.97
N ILE A 302 1.11 13.12 -2.85
CA ILE A 302 2.06 13.28 -3.94
C ILE A 302 3.28 12.41 -3.63
N ALA A 303 3.75 11.66 -4.62
CA ALA A 303 4.96 10.88 -4.52
C ALA A 303 5.85 11.12 -5.73
N GLY A 304 7.10 11.49 -5.52
CA GLY A 304 8.04 11.80 -6.60
C GLY A 304 9.34 11.02 -6.52
N LEU A 305 9.69 10.32 -7.59
CA LEU A 305 11.03 9.76 -7.77
C LEU A 305 11.98 10.86 -8.23
N ASN A 306 13.19 10.88 -7.68
CA ASN A 306 14.24 11.85 -8.01
C ASN A 306 15.39 11.16 -8.76
N LEU A 307 15.66 11.57 -9.99
CA LEU A 307 16.64 10.96 -10.90
C LEU A 307 17.72 11.97 -11.31
N LEU A 308 18.86 11.44 -11.76
CA LEU A 308 20.06 12.12 -12.27
C LEU A 308 20.86 12.93 -11.24
N SER A 309 20.23 13.83 -10.49
CA SER A 309 20.94 14.71 -9.56
C SER A 309 20.14 15.03 -8.31
N ALA A 310 20.86 15.39 -7.24
CA ALA A 310 20.26 15.82 -5.99
C ALA A 310 19.65 17.22 -6.11
N SER A 311 18.65 17.51 -5.29
CA SER A 311 18.05 18.84 -5.15
C SER A 311 17.51 19.05 -3.74
N VAL A 312 17.30 20.31 -3.36
CA VAL A 312 16.59 20.66 -2.12
C VAL A 312 15.16 21.04 -2.46
N MET A 313 14.21 20.38 -1.80
CA MET A 313 12.79 20.77 -1.83
C MET A 313 12.47 21.54 -0.57
N ARG A 314 11.94 22.77 -0.71
CA ARG A 314 11.46 23.55 0.44
C ARG A 314 9.94 23.45 0.52
N LEU A 315 9.45 23.17 1.72
CA LEU A 315 8.04 23.23 2.08
C LEU A 315 7.81 24.48 2.92
N ALA A 316 7.10 25.49 2.43
CA ALA A 316 6.82 26.71 3.16
C ALA A 316 5.30 26.88 3.36
N LYS A 317 4.87 27.14 4.60
CA LYS A 317 3.44 27.27 4.94
C LYS A 317 2.84 28.47 4.21
N GLU A 318 1.71 28.25 3.52
CA GLU A 318 1.11 29.25 2.63
C GLU A 318 0.78 30.56 3.35
N ASP A 319 0.14 30.47 4.52
CA ASP A 319 -0.27 31.64 5.32
C ASP A 319 0.89 32.31 6.07
N THR A 320 1.99 31.58 6.30
CA THR A 320 3.14 32.04 7.10
C THR A 320 4.45 31.52 6.48
N PRO A 321 4.94 32.12 5.38
CA PRO A 321 6.07 31.57 4.60
C PRO A 321 7.39 31.45 5.37
N ASP A 322 7.54 32.20 6.47
CA ASP A 322 8.70 32.08 7.38
C ASP A 322 8.72 30.73 8.12
N GLU A 323 7.59 30.02 8.19
CA GLU A 323 7.51 28.62 8.63
C GLU A 323 7.77 27.67 7.46
N TRP A 324 9.02 27.24 7.30
CA TRP A 324 9.45 26.32 6.26
C TRP A 324 10.27 25.12 6.76
N LEU A 325 10.30 24.07 5.95
CA LEU A 325 11.06 22.83 6.12
C LEU A 325 11.74 22.44 4.80
N ASP A 326 13.07 22.27 4.83
CA ASP A 326 13.84 21.76 3.69
C ASP A 326 14.00 20.24 3.75
N LEU A 327 13.88 19.63 2.57
CA LEU A 327 14.07 18.22 2.32
C LEU A 327 15.21 18.04 1.31
N LEU A 328 16.23 17.28 1.70
CA LEU A 328 17.21 16.82 0.73
C LEU A 328 16.59 15.70 -0.10
N LEU A 329 16.62 15.84 -1.42
CA LEU A 329 16.20 14.82 -2.38
C LEU A 329 17.42 14.28 -3.12
N PRO A 330 18.09 13.21 -2.62
CA PRO A 330 19.21 12.59 -3.33
C PRO A 330 18.79 12.00 -4.68
N ARG A 331 19.74 11.78 -5.59
CA ARG A 331 19.53 10.88 -6.73
C ARG A 331 19.06 9.51 -6.22
N TYR A 332 18.16 8.87 -6.94
CA TYR A 332 17.53 7.59 -6.60
C TYR A 332 16.53 7.63 -5.44
N SER A 333 16.18 8.79 -4.91
CA SER A 333 15.24 8.88 -3.81
C SER A 333 13.78 8.89 -4.25
N LEU A 334 12.89 8.43 -3.36
CA LEU A 334 11.45 8.67 -3.43
C LEU A 334 11.08 9.64 -2.32
N TYR A 335 10.41 10.74 -2.64
CA TYR A 335 9.73 11.56 -1.65
C TYR A 335 8.22 11.27 -1.67
N ILE A 336 7.57 11.38 -0.50
CA ILE A 336 6.12 11.26 -0.33
C ILE A 336 5.66 12.43 0.55
N MET A 337 4.66 13.17 0.09
CA MET A 337 4.03 14.27 0.80
C MET A 337 2.53 14.03 0.90
N ARG A 338 1.97 14.19 2.10
CA ARG A 338 0.56 13.86 2.42
C ARG A 338 -0.12 14.97 3.20
N ASP A 339 -1.45 14.94 3.18
CA ASP A 339 -2.34 15.66 4.09
C ASP A 339 -1.99 17.15 4.23
N GLU A 340 -1.73 17.63 5.44
CA GLU A 340 -1.43 19.03 5.70
C GLU A 340 -0.21 19.52 4.92
N ALA A 341 0.86 18.71 4.84
CA ALA A 341 2.03 19.06 4.05
C ALA A 341 1.68 19.26 2.56
N ARG A 342 0.71 18.49 2.04
CA ARG A 342 0.24 18.63 0.64
C ARG A 342 -0.74 19.79 0.44
N TYR A 343 -1.54 20.13 1.44
CA TYR A 343 -2.65 21.07 1.29
C TYR A 343 -2.37 22.48 1.81
N LYS A 344 -1.45 22.64 2.78
CA LYS A 344 -1.19 23.93 3.46
C LYS A 344 0.24 24.44 3.29
N PHE A 345 1.12 23.64 2.68
CA PHE A 345 2.49 24.04 2.41
C PHE A 345 2.68 24.14 0.91
N THR A 346 3.17 25.30 0.48
CA THR A 346 3.80 25.41 -0.82
C THR A 346 5.02 24.50 -0.86
N HIS A 347 5.32 23.95 -2.02
CA HIS A 347 6.54 23.21 -2.27
C HIS A 347 7.29 23.80 -3.45
N GLU A 348 8.62 23.80 -3.37
CA GLU A 348 9.49 24.36 -4.40
C GLU A 348 10.77 23.53 -4.54
N ILE A 349 11.45 23.66 -5.68
CA ILE A 349 12.79 23.10 -5.88
C ILE A 349 13.75 24.28 -6.03
N LEU A 350 14.63 24.45 -5.04
CA LEU A 350 15.48 25.62 -4.92
C LEU A 350 16.41 25.79 -6.14
N LYS A 351 16.66 27.06 -6.49
CA LYS A 351 17.65 27.44 -7.52
C LYS A 351 19.06 27.10 -7.08
N ASP A 352 20.02 27.04 -8.02
CA ASP A 352 21.40 26.68 -7.70
C ASP A 352 22.07 27.60 -6.67
N GLU A 353 21.71 28.88 -6.71
CA GLU A 353 22.24 29.91 -5.82
C GLU A 353 21.70 29.79 -4.38
N GLU A 354 20.51 29.22 -4.24
CA GLU A 354 19.76 29.09 -2.97
C GLU A 354 19.79 27.65 -2.43
N SER A 355 20.26 26.69 -3.24
CA SER A 355 20.25 25.25 -2.95
C SER A 355 21.29 24.89 -1.88
N VAL A 356 20.88 25.05 -0.63
CA VAL A 356 21.66 24.76 0.58
C VAL A 356 20.83 23.88 1.51
N PHE A 357 21.42 22.81 2.03
CA PHE A 357 20.80 21.92 3.01
C PHE A 357 21.76 21.73 4.19
N ASN A 358 21.30 21.99 5.42
CA ASN A 358 22.12 21.93 6.63
C ASN A 358 23.45 22.72 6.52
N GLY A 359 23.40 23.91 5.91
CA GLY A 359 24.58 24.76 5.69
C GLY A 359 25.54 24.26 4.61
N GLN A 360 25.26 23.13 3.96
CA GLN A 360 26.04 22.61 2.85
C GLN A 360 25.38 22.94 1.51
N ARG A 361 26.15 23.45 0.56
CA ARG A 361 25.66 23.69 -0.80
C ARG A 361 25.36 22.36 -1.49
N VAL A 362 24.21 22.28 -2.13
CA VAL A 362 23.78 21.15 -2.97
C VAL A 362 23.72 21.64 -4.42
N PRO A 363 24.79 21.47 -5.22
CA PRO A 363 24.84 22.01 -6.58
C PRO A 363 23.75 21.42 -7.46
N ARG A 364 22.99 22.27 -8.14
CA ARG A 364 21.98 21.87 -9.11
C ARG A 364 22.66 21.38 -10.39
N GLN A 365 22.12 20.29 -10.90
CA GLN A 365 22.44 19.75 -12.21
C GLN A 365 21.13 19.38 -12.92
N ARG A 366 21.26 18.79 -14.11
CA ARG A 366 20.15 18.18 -14.82
C ARG A 366 19.41 17.21 -13.91
N ARG A 367 18.10 17.39 -13.75
CA ARG A 367 17.24 16.58 -12.86
C ARG A 367 16.03 16.09 -13.63
N ILE A 368 15.66 14.83 -13.42
CA ILE A 368 14.36 14.30 -13.85
C ILE A 368 13.63 13.82 -12.61
N SER A 369 12.36 14.15 -12.47
CA SER A 369 11.52 13.58 -11.42
C SER A 369 10.26 12.98 -11.97
N VAL A 370 9.90 11.78 -11.53
CA VAL A 370 8.65 11.12 -11.91
C VAL A 370 7.65 11.26 -10.79
N ILE A 371 6.57 12.02 -11.04
CA ILE A 371 5.58 12.42 -10.04
C ILE A 371 4.31 11.59 -10.25
N CYS A 372 3.87 10.93 -9.19
CA CYS A 372 2.58 10.26 -9.11
C CYS A 372 1.69 10.98 -8.09
N ARG A 373 0.40 11.07 -8.43
CA ARG A 373 -0.62 11.74 -7.64
C ARG A 373 -1.79 10.78 -7.47
N ASN A 374 -2.43 10.78 -6.31
CA ASN A 374 -3.73 10.14 -6.18
C ASN A 374 -4.82 11.04 -6.77
N LEU A 375 -5.94 10.43 -7.17
CA LEU A 375 -7.12 11.17 -7.60
C LEU A 375 -7.74 11.91 -6.41
N PRO A 376 -8.36 13.09 -6.64
CA PRO A 376 -9.21 13.74 -5.65
C PRO A 376 -10.33 12.79 -5.16
N SER A 377 -10.71 12.93 -3.89
CA SER A 377 -11.75 12.15 -3.22
C SER A 377 -13.16 12.50 -3.67
#